data_AF-A0A6A8AJU8-F1
#
_entry.id   AF-A0A6A8AJU8-F1
#
_cell.length_a   1.000
_cell.length_b   1.000
_cell.length_c   1.000
_cell.angle_alpha   90.00
_cell.angle_beta   90.00
_cell.angle_gamma   90.00
#
_symmetry.space_group_name_H-M   'P 1'
#
loop_
_entity.id
_entity.type
_entity.pdbx_description
1 polymer ?
#
loop_
_entity_poly.entity_id
_entity_poly.type
_entity_poly.pdbx_seq_one_letter_code
_entity_poly.pdbx_strand_id
1 'polypeptide(L)' 'MKALALLSGGLDSILATKLVLDQGIEVVAVTFILPVTAEKRDYAGEVAKRFGIPLVR' A
#
# COMPACT_ATOMS: atom_id res chain seq x y z
N MET A 1 -15.35 -8.80 -4.06
CA MET A 1 -14.91 -8.59 -2.66
C MET A 1 -14.03 -7.35 -2.61
N LYS A 2 -14.03 -6.59 -1.50
CA LYS A 2 -13.22 -5.37 -1.34
C LYS A 2 -12.32 -5.50 -0.11
N ALA A 3 -11.11 -4.95 -0.17
CA ALA A 3 -10.15 -4.99 0.93
C ALA A 3 -9.44 -3.64 1.15
N LEU A 4 -9.06 -3.41 2.41
CA LEU A 4 -8.14 -2.35 2.78
C LEU A 4 -6.76 -2.96 3.04
N ALA A 5 -5.73 -2.44 2.39
CA ALA A 5 -4.35 -2.86 2.60
C ALA A 5 -3.58 -1.81 3.39
N LEU A 6 -3.06 -2.19 4.56
CA LEU A 6 -2.12 -1.34 5.28
C LEU A 6 -0.77 -1.39 4.56
N LEU A 7 -0.43 -0.32 3.86
CA LEU A 7 0.75 -0.23 3.01
C LEU A 7 1.80 0.65 3.69
N SER A 8 2.79 0.03 4.32
CA SER A 8 3.87 0.76 5.00
C SER A 8 5.01 1.16 4.08
N GLY A 9 5.06 0.64 2.84
CA GLY A 9 6.20 0.82 1.94
C GLY A 9 7.31 -0.24 2.13
N GLY A 10 7.23 -1.08 3.17
CA GLY A 10 8.11 -2.23 3.33
C GLY A 10 7.74 -3.40 2.41
N LEU A 11 8.73 -4.22 2.04
CA LEU A 11 8.58 -5.33 1.09
C LEU A 11 7.42 -6.27 1.43
N ASP A 12 7.25 -6.62 2.71
CA ASP A 12 6.20 -7.55 3.14
C ASP A 12 4.80 -7.00 2.87
N SER A 13 4.56 -5.73 3.22
CA SER A 13 3.27 -5.07 2.96
C SER A 13 2.97 -4.96 1.46
N ILE A 14 4.00 -4.75 0.65
CA ILE A 14 3.90 -4.68 -0.81
C ILE A 14 3.50 -6.04 -1.39
N LEU A 15 4.20 -7.11 -0.98
CA LEU A 15 3.91 -8.46 -1.47
C LEU A 15 2.56 -8.98 -0.99
N ALA A 16 2.17 -8.70 0.25
CA ALA A 16 0.85 -9.04 0.76
C ALA A 16 -0.27 -8.33 -0.05
N THR A 17 -0.09 -7.04 -0.33
CA THR A 17 -1.04 -6.27 -1.17
C THR A 17 -1.13 -6.85 -2.58
N LYS A 18 0.01 -7.18 -3.19
CA LYS A 18 0.07 -7.77 -4.54
C LYS A 18 -0.63 -9.14 -4.59
N LEU A 19 -0.41 -9.98 -3.59
CA LEU A 19 -1.02 -11.30 -3.49
C LEU A 19 -2.55 -11.20 -3.45
N VAL A 20 -3.10 -10.23 -2.71
CA VAL A 20 -4.56 -9.98 -2.65
C VAL A 20 -5.08 -9.46 -3.98
N LEU A 21 -4.36 -8.53 -4.62
CA LEU A 21 -4.72 -8.01 -5.95
C LEU A 21 -4.74 -9.10 -7.01
N ASP A 22 -3.78 -10.02 -6.99
CA ASP A 22 -3.68 -11.13 -7.96
C ASP A 22 -4.83 -12.13 -7.87
N GLN A 23 -5.58 -12.12 -6.77
CA GLN A 23 -6.81 -12.89 -6.60
C GLN A 23 -8.04 -12.18 -7.19
N GLY A 24 -7.86 -11.02 -7.85
CA GLY A 24 -8.94 -10.23 -8.43
C GLY A 24 -9.76 -9.44 -7.41
N ILE A 25 -9.20 -9.19 -6.22
CA ILE A 25 -9.85 -8.42 -5.17
C ILE A 25 -9.58 -6.93 -5.38
N GLU A 26 -10.61 -6.11 -5.24
CA GLU A 26 -10.49 -4.66 -5.32
C GLU A 26 -9.88 -4.13 -4.02
N VAL A 27 -8.74 -3.43 -4.11
CA VAL A 27 -7.97 -2.98 -2.94
C VAL A 27 -7.84 -1.46 -2.91
N VAL A 28 -8.04 -0.89 -1.72
CA VAL A 28 -7.63 0.48 -1.39
C VAL A 28 -6.48 0.42 -0.39
N ALA A 29 -5.38 1.11 -0.67
CA ALA A 29 -4.24 1.18 0.23
C ALA A 29 -4.43 2.29 1.28
N VAL A 30 -3.97 2.04 2.50
CA VAL A 30 -3.94 3.00 3.61
C VAL A 30 -2.53 3.04 4.19
N THR A 31 -1.95 4.22 4.31
CA THR A 31 -0.63 4.43 4.92
C THR A 31 -0.76 5.38 6.10
N PHE A 32 -0.40 4.92 7.30
CA PHE A 32 -0.34 5.81 8.46
C PHE A 32 0.99 6.56 8.51
N ILE A 33 0.91 7.89 8.62
CA ILE A 33 2.08 8.75 8.80
C ILE A 33 2.32 8.90 10.30
N LEU A 34 3.47 8.39 10.77
CA LEU A 34 3.85 8.50 12.18
C LEU A 34 4.74 9.73 12.39
N PRO A 35 4.59 10.50 13.50
CA PRO A 35 5.40 11.70 13.77
C PRO A 35 6.89 11.43 13.97
N VAL A 36 7.30 10.17 14.06
CA VAL A 36 8.66 9.73 14.39
C VAL A 36 9.38 9.04 13.22
N THR A 37 8.73 8.90 12.06
CA THR A 37 9.30 8.25 10.88
C THR A 37 9.71 9.29 9.84
N ALA A 38 11.01 9.43 9.60
CA ALA A 38 11.56 10.22 8.51
C ALA A 38 11.75 9.33 7.27
N GLU A 39 10.66 8.91 6.63
CA GLU A 39 10.78 8.26 5.33
C GLU A 39 11.33 9.25 4.31
N LYS A 40 12.56 9.00 3.85
CA LYS A 40 13.22 9.84 2.83
C LYS A 40 12.57 9.73 1.45
N ARG A 41 11.74 8.69 1.25
CA ARG A 41 11.11 8.36 -0.03
C ARG A 41 9.73 7.76 0.21
N ASP A 42 8.78 8.16 -0.62
CA ASP A 42 7.38 7.73 -0.56
C ASP A 42 7.17 6.38 -1.26
N TYR A 43 7.63 5.30 -0.62
CA TYR A 43 7.51 3.94 -1.19
C TYR A 43 6.05 3.50 -1.33
N ALA A 44 5.20 3.81 -0.34
CA ALA A 44 3.79 3.46 -0.39
C ALA A 44 3.08 4.14 -1.57
N GLY A 45 3.36 5.43 -1.83
CA GLY A 45 2.83 6.17 -2.98
C GLY A 45 3.29 5.61 -4.32
N GLU A 46 4.59 5.32 -4.46
CA GLU A 46 5.14 4.74 -5.69
C GLU A 46 4.53 3.36 -5.99
N VAL A 47 4.37 2.53 -4.97
CA VAL A 47 3.77 1.19 -5.10
C VAL A 47 2.29 1.27 -5.44
N ALA A 48 1.52 2.12 -4.75
CA ALA A 48 0.09 2.30 -5.04
C ALA A 48 -0.12 2.74 -6.50
N LYS A 49 0.72 3.67 -6.98
CA LYS A 49 0.72 4.09 -8.39
C LYS A 49 1.08 2.94 -9.34
N ARG A 50 2.10 2.13 -9.01
CA ARG A 50 2.50 0.96 -9.81
C ARG A 50 1.41 -0.11 -9.88
N PHE A 51 0.67 -0.31 -8.78
CA PHE A 51 -0.44 -1.25 -8.71
C PHE A 51 -1.75 -0.68 -9.27
N GLY A 52 -1.81 0.62 -9.54
CA GLY A 52 -3.02 1.28 -10.05
C GLY A 52 -4.15 1.32 -9.02
N ILE A 53 -3.82 1.37 -7.72
CA ILE A 53 -4.81 1.38 -6.63
C ILE A 53 -4.86 2.74 -5.92
N PRO A 54 -6.02 3.14 -5.37
CA PRO A 54 -6.12 4.34 -4.54
C PRO A 54 -5.28 4.21 -3.27
N LEU A 55 -4.71 5.34 -2.83
CA LEU A 55 -3.96 5.45 -1.58
C LEU A 55 -4.55 6.54 -0.68
N VAL A 56 -4.87 6.18 0.55
CA VAL A 56 -5.32 7.07 1.63
C VAL A 56 -4.20 7.22 2.66
N ARG A 57 -4.04 8.42 3.23
CA ARG A 57 -2.99 8.76 4.21
C ARG A 57 -3.58 9.45 5.43
#